data_AF-A0A6C0LRC7-F1
#
_entry.id   AF-A0A6C0LRC7-F1
#
_cell.length_a   1.000
_cell.length_b   1.000
_cell.length_c   1.000
_cell.angle_alpha   90.00
_cell.angle_beta   90.00
_cell.angle_gamma   90.00
#
_symmetry.space_group_name_H-M   'P 1'
#
loop_
_entity.id
_entity.type
_entity.pdbx_description
1 polymer ?
#
loop_
_entity_poly.entity_id
_entity_poly.type
_entity_poly.pdbx_seq_one_letter_code
_entity_poly.pdbx_strand_id
1 'polypeptide(L)'
;MYSSIINDAARTCKLIIITVIYYNNPCSIKPPVNIHKNCALVFVNDKYHHTSGWTSISHIYNRSDMPRSAHLIKTSIGKVHHSSTIIYADYKITSKISADVQCLSNLIKPQYTMAVTKHPQFDTRSTLGEITETIYHMANRKMEISTFSDIIRQHDRIRTYGDYNMSQTHIMPDTYFIIWTVPSNDAFVFSQQWTNEVARYSMREQINFDFIAKRTNMNFQWLDTMSPFTCEFKQQPISYCI
;
A
#
# COMPACT_ATOMS: atom_id res chain seq x y z
N MET A 1 -8.38 2.85 17.37
CA MET A 1 -8.34 1.41 17.68
C MET A 1 -7.10 0.75 17.08
N TYR A 2 -6.76 0.94 15.80
CA TYR A 2 -5.53 0.36 15.23
C TYR A 2 -4.25 1.03 15.67
N SER A 3 -4.33 2.33 15.99
CA SER A 3 -3.20 3.07 16.55
C SER A 3 -2.63 2.39 17.79
N SER A 4 -3.45 1.83 18.69
CA SER A 4 -2.92 1.15 19.88
C SER A 4 -2.16 -0.13 19.52
N ILE A 5 -2.72 -1.00 18.67
CA ILE A 5 -2.06 -2.26 18.28
C ILE A 5 -0.76 -1.98 17.50
N ILE A 6 -0.78 -1.02 16.57
CA ILE A 6 0.42 -0.63 15.83
C ILE A 6 1.44 0.01 16.78
N ASN A 7 1.01 0.84 17.73
CA ASN A 7 1.89 1.45 18.74
C ASN A 7 2.48 0.40 19.69
N ASP A 8 1.74 -0.65 20.02
CA ASP A 8 2.22 -1.77 20.85
C ASP A 8 3.27 -2.58 20.10
N ALA A 9 3.02 -2.87 18.82
CA ALA A 9 4.01 -3.49 17.95
C ALA A 9 5.25 -2.59 17.78
N ALA A 10 5.06 -1.28 17.61
CA ALA A 10 6.17 -0.32 17.46
C ALA A 10 7.06 -0.21 18.70
N ARG A 11 6.51 -0.47 19.89
CA ARG A 11 7.29 -0.51 21.14
C ARG A 11 8.14 -1.77 21.28
N THR A 12 7.79 -2.86 20.61
CA THR A 12 8.38 -4.19 20.84
C THR A 12 9.16 -4.72 19.63
N CYS A 13 8.82 -4.28 18.43
CA CYS A 13 9.36 -4.76 17.16
C CYS A 13 10.25 -3.71 16.51
N LYS A 14 11.40 -4.11 15.97
CA LYS A 14 12.21 -3.26 15.09
C LYS A 14 11.68 -3.21 13.66
N LEU A 15 10.98 -4.27 13.24
CA LEU A 15 10.38 -4.44 11.92
C LEU A 15 8.93 -4.88 12.09
N ILE A 16 8.01 -4.21 11.41
CA ILE A 16 6.58 -4.54 11.40
C ILE A 16 6.14 -4.73 9.95
N ILE A 17 5.41 -5.80 9.68
CA ILE A 17 4.83 -6.07 8.37
C ILE A 17 3.31 -6.00 8.49
N ILE A 18 2.69 -5.22 7.61
CA ILE A 18 1.26 -4.97 7.59
C ILE A 18 0.70 -5.34 6.21
N THR A 19 -0.44 -6.03 6.20
CA THR A 19 -1.22 -6.29 4.99
C THR A 19 -2.73 -6.25 5.27
N VAL A 20 -3.54 -6.34 4.21
CA VAL A 20 -4.99 -6.24 4.30
C VAL A 20 -5.68 -7.30 3.43
N ILE A 21 -6.75 -7.91 3.95
CA ILE A 21 -7.51 -8.99 3.32
C ILE A 21 -8.99 -8.63 3.22
N TYR A 22 -9.51 -8.69 1.99
CA TYR A 22 -10.88 -8.31 1.65
C TYR A 22 -11.68 -9.34 0.84
N TYR A 23 -11.03 -10.42 0.40
CA TYR A 23 -11.61 -11.38 -0.54
C TYR A 23 -11.70 -12.78 0.06
N ASN A 24 -12.60 -13.58 -0.52
CA ASN A 24 -12.94 -14.95 -0.12
C ASN A 24 -11.84 -16.01 -0.34
N ASN A 25 -10.63 -15.67 -0.80
CA ASN A 25 -9.63 -16.69 -1.13
C ASN A 25 -8.59 -16.86 0.00
N PRO A 26 -8.64 -17.97 0.77
CA PRO A 26 -7.80 -18.20 1.96
C PRO A 26 -6.34 -18.45 1.67
N CYS A 27 -6.03 -18.98 0.48
CA CYS A 27 -4.77 -19.65 0.24
C CYS A 27 -3.66 -18.69 -0.21
N SER A 28 -3.97 -17.41 -0.43
CA SER A 28 -3.07 -16.46 -1.06
C SER A 28 -2.11 -15.75 -0.11
N ILE A 29 -2.32 -15.79 1.21
CA ILE A 29 -1.54 -14.96 2.16
C ILE A 29 -1.01 -15.79 3.33
N LYS A 30 0.32 -16.01 3.33
CA LYS A 30 1.04 -16.61 4.46
C LYS A 30 1.84 -15.53 5.21
N PRO A 31 1.94 -15.62 6.54
CA PRO A 31 2.76 -14.69 7.30
C PRO A 31 4.24 -14.83 6.92
N PRO A 32 5.02 -13.74 7.06
CA PRO A 32 6.47 -13.77 6.97
C PRO A 32 7.10 -14.85 7.85
N VAL A 33 8.04 -15.59 7.27
CA VAL A 33 8.83 -16.59 8.02
C VAL A 33 9.79 -15.83 8.95
N ASN A 34 9.99 -16.35 10.17
CA ASN A 34 10.91 -15.79 11.18
C ASN A 34 10.55 -14.41 11.74
N ILE A 35 9.31 -13.93 11.55
CA ILE A 35 8.82 -12.72 12.21
C ILE A 35 7.84 -13.11 13.31
N HIS A 36 8.02 -12.51 14.49
CA HIS A 36 7.11 -12.74 15.61
C HIS A 36 5.70 -12.28 15.25
N LYS A 37 4.68 -13.07 15.62
CA LYS A 37 3.28 -12.82 15.22
C LYS A 37 2.78 -11.41 15.56
N ASN A 38 3.22 -10.81 16.67
CA ASN A 38 2.84 -9.45 17.08
C ASN A 38 3.42 -8.36 16.17
N CYS A 39 4.45 -8.68 15.38
CA CYS A 39 5.06 -7.79 14.40
C CYS A 39 4.51 -8.02 12.98
N ALA A 40 3.70 -9.08 12.77
CA ALA A 40 3.03 -9.39 11.52
C ALA A 40 1.53 -9.12 11.67
N LEU A 41 1.06 -8.00 11.15
CA LEU A 41 -0.30 -7.51 11.33
C LEU A 41 -1.11 -7.70 10.05
N VAL A 42 -2.33 -8.19 10.19
CA VAL A 42 -3.26 -8.33 9.06
C VAL A 42 -4.61 -7.70 9.39
N PHE A 43 -5.05 -6.80 8.53
CA PHE A 43 -6.40 -6.25 8.62
C PHE A 43 -7.37 -7.15 7.89
N VAL A 44 -8.42 -7.60 8.58
CA VAL A 44 -9.40 -8.55 8.06
C VAL A 44 -10.80 -7.97 8.19
N ASN A 45 -11.61 -8.10 7.15
CA ASN A 45 -13.05 -7.89 7.31
C ASN A 45 -13.62 -9.07 8.14
N ASP A 46 -14.52 -8.79 9.09
CA ASP A 46 -14.99 -9.72 10.15
C ASP A 46 -15.47 -11.11 9.68
N LYS A 47 -15.68 -11.30 8.37
CA LYS A 47 -16.11 -12.57 7.75
C LYS A 47 -14.97 -13.37 7.10
N TYR A 48 -13.74 -12.84 7.02
CA TYR A 48 -12.67 -13.41 6.20
C TYR A 48 -11.40 -13.71 7.01
N HIS A 49 -10.89 -14.93 6.80
CA HIS A 49 -9.53 -15.44 7.07
C HIS A 49 -8.89 -15.23 8.46
N HIS A 50 -8.63 -16.34 9.14
CA HIS A 50 -7.64 -16.45 10.21
C HIS A 50 -6.54 -17.43 9.79
N THR A 51 -5.51 -16.93 9.11
CA THR A 51 -4.30 -17.73 8.87
C THR A 51 -3.41 -17.63 10.09
N SER A 52 -3.10 -18.77 10.71
CA SER A 52 -2.19 -18.84 11.87
C SER A 52 -0.86 -18.14 11.58
N GLY A 53 -0.38 -17.37 12.57
CA GLY A 53 0.88 -16.63 12.51
C GLY A 53 0.73 -15.13 12.24
N TRP A 54 -0.45 -14.67 11.80
CA TRP A 54 -0.77 -13.24 11.80
C TRP A 54 -1.42 -12.80 13.12
N THR A 55 -1.18 -11.55 13.51
CA THR A 55 -2.06 -10.83 14.45
C THR A 55 -3.19 -10.18 13.65
N SER A 56 -4.39 -10.75 13.77
CA SER A 56 -5.58 -10.24 13.08
C SER A 56 -6.12 -8.98 13.73
N ILE A 57 -6.47 -8.01 12.89
CA ILE A 57 -7.04 -6.74 13.27
C ILE A 57 -8.37 -6.59 12.52
N SER A 58 -9.48 -6.59 13.26
CA SER A 58 -10.83 -6.40 12.68
C SER A 58 -10.90 -5.06 11.96
N HIS A 59 -11.30 -5.07 10.69
CA HIS A 59 -11.38 -3.91 9.83
C HIS A 59 -12.76 -3.23 9.89
N ILE A 60 -12.81 -1.98 10.34
CA ILE A 60 -14.04 -1.24 10.65
C ILE A 60 -14.24 -0.04 9.70
N TYR A 61 -13.22 0.35 8.93
CA TYR A 61 -13.39 1.46 7.97
C TYR A 61 -14.33 1.06 6.83
N ASN A 62 -15.25 1.98 6.51
CA ASN A 62 -16.37 1.87 5.58
C ASN A 62 -16.53 0.51 4.86
N ARG A 63 -17.46 -0.33 5.35
CA ARG A 63 -17.77 -1.64 4.74
C ARG A 63 -18.30 -1.53 3.31
N SER A 64 -18.87 -0.40 2.89
CA SER A 64 -19.33 -0.19 1.50
C SER A 64 -18.23 0.29 0.56
N ASP A 65 -17.06 0.69 1.08
CA ASP A 65 -15.91 1.14 0.29
C ASP A 65 -14.60 0.51 0.82
N MET A 66 -14.50 -0.80 0.59
CA MET A 66 -13.34 -1.61 0.99
C MET A 66 -12.03 -1.13 0.33
N PRO A 67 -11.99 -0.72 -0.96
CA PRO A 67 -10.79 -0.16 -1.57
C PRO A 67 -10.29 1.12 -0.87
N ARG A 68 -11.18 2.11 -0.64
CA ARG A 68 -10.80 3.33 0.07
C ARG A 68 -10.22 3.01 1.44
N SER A 69 -10.83 2.06 2.14
CA SER A 69 -10.38 1.65 3.46
C SER A 69 -9.00 0.99 3.45
N ALA A 70 -8.68 0.20 2.42
CA ALA A 70 -7.35 -0.37 2.18
C ALA A 70 -6.29 0.72 2.06
N HIS A 71 -6.57 1.70 1.21
CA HIS A 71 -5.68 2.82 0.96
C HIS A 71 -5.52 3.68 2.23
N LEU A 72 -6.58 3.87 3.02
CA LEU A 72 -6.49 4.63 4.27
C LEU A 72 -5.56 3.97 5.29
N ILE A 73 -5.59 2.64 5.43
CA ILE A 73 -4.64 1.93 6.31
C ILE A 73 -3.23 2.12 5.81
N LYS A 74 -2.98 1.85 4.52
CA LYS A 74 -1.69 2.00 3.86
C LYS A 74 -1.06 3.37 4.10
N THR A 75 -1.86 4.43 3.92
CA THR A 75 -1.40 5.82 3.97
C THR A 75 -1.33 6.38 5.40
N SER A 76 -2.09 5.84 6.34
CA SER A 76 -2.11 6.32 7.73
C SER A 76 -1.00 5.74 8.60
N ILE A 77 -0.33 4.67 8.16
CA ILE A 77 0.78 4.03 8.89
C ILE A 77 1.90 5.01 9.24
N GLY A 78 2.24 5.94 8.34
CA GLY A 78 3.28 6.93 8.61
C GLY A 78 2.93 7.92 9.74
N LYS A 79 1.67 7.98 10.20
CA LYS A 79 1.24 8.82 11.34
C LYS A 79 1.52 8.20 12.71
N VAL A 80 1.69 6.87 12.76
CA VAL A 80 1.83 6.08 14.01
C VAL A 80 3.22 5.44 14.11
N HIS A 81 4.14 5.85 13.24
CA HIS A 81 5.51 5.34 13.21
C HIS A 81 6.38 6.07 14.23
N HIS A 82 6.99 5.33 15.15
CA HIS A 82 7.75 5.92 16.25
C HIS A 82 9.21 5.45 16.34
N SER A 83 9.61 4.33 15.73
CA SER A 83 10.99 3.79 15.79
C SER A 83 11.24 2.58 14.88
N SER A 84 10.18 1.87 14.50
CA SER A 84 10.25 0.57 13.82
C SER A 84 10.12 0.70 12.32
N THR A 85 10.95 0.04 11.54
CA THR A 85 10.69 -0.07 10.10
C THR A 85 9.32 -0.71 9.86
N ILE A 86 8.41 -0.03 9.18
CA ILE A 86 7.08 -0.56 8.86
C ILE A 86 6.98 -0.80 7.37
N ILE A 87 6.66 -2.05 7.00
CA ILE A 87 6.42 -2.42 5.62
C ILE A 87 4.94 -2.68 5.42
N TYR A 88 4.32 -1.85 4.59
CA TYR A 88 3.00 -2.17 4.04
C TYR A 88 3.19 -2.96 2.76
N ALA A 89 2.74 -4.20 2.78
CA ALA A 89 2.74 -5.07 1.62
C ALA A 89 1.31 -5.31 1.15
N ASP A 90 1.06 -4.98 -0.12
CA ASP A 90 -0.28 -4.99 -0.68
C ASP A 90 -0.86 -6.41 -0.80
N TYR A 91 -2.18 -6.48 -1.02
CA TYR A 91 -3.13 -7.60 -0.91
C TYR A 91 -2.75 -8.96 -1.54
N LYS A 92 -1.59 -9.07 -2.19
CA LYS A 92 -1.10 -10.27 -2.89
C LYS A 92 0.22 -10.81 -2.31
N ILE A 93 0.40 -10.78 -0.99
CA ILE A 93 1.57 -11.43 -0.37
C ILE A 93 1.43 -12.95 -0.46
N THR A 94 1.77 -13.52 -1.62
CA THR A 94 2.00 -14.97 -1.71
C THR A 94 3.13 -15.37 -0.76
N SER A 95 3.13 -16.63 -0.32
CA SER A 95 4.11 -17.14 0.67
C SER A 95 5.58 -16.82 0.38
N LYS A 96 5.95 -16.61 -0.89
CA LYS A 96 7.31 -16.24 -1.33
C LYS A 96 7.67 -14.79 -0.99
N ILE A 97 6.74 -13.85 -1.24
CA ILE A 97 6.90 -12.40 -0.97
C ILE A 97 7.20 -12.13 0.51
N SER A 98 6.79 -13.02 1.40
CA SER A 98 6.91 -12.85 2.85
C SER A 98 8.36 -12.86 3.37
N ALA A 99 9.27 -13.65 2.77
CA ALA A 99 10.70 -13.65 3.09
C ALA A 99 11.43 -12.46 2.44
N ASP A 100 10.98 -12.08 1.24
CA ASP A 100 11.58 -11.01 0.43
C ASP A 100 11.29 -9.62 1.01
N VAL A 101 10.14 -9.44 1.66
CA VAL A 101 9.76 -8.18 2.30
C VAL A 101 10.74 -7.78 3.41
N GLN A 102 11.29 -8.73 4.18
CA GLN A 102 12.32 -8.43 5.18
C GLN A 102 13.67 -8.02 4.55
N CYS A 103 14.00 -8.54 3.37
CA CYS A 103 15.19 -8.14 2.62
C CYS A 103 15.07 -6.68 2.14
N LEU A 104 13.88 -6.24 1.73
CA LEU A 104 13.66 -4.87 1.24
C LEU A 104 14.01 -3.79 2.27
N SER A 105 13.80 -4.02 3.57
CA SER A 105 14.15 -3.02 4.59
C SER A 105 15.66 -2.74 4.67
N ASN A 106 16.50 -3.67 4.22
CA ASN A 106 17.96 -3.52 4.26
C ASN A 106 18.51 -2.76 3.05
N LEU A 107 17.70 -2.55 2.00
CA LEU A 107 18.11 -1.87 0.76
C LEU A 107 17.95 -0.34 0.83
N ILE A 108 17.32 0.17 1.89
CA ILE A 108 16.96 1.57 2.00
C ILE A 108 18.11 2.33 2.60
N LYS A 109 18.53 3.41 1.92
CA LYS A 109 19.63 4.22 2.43
C LYS A 109 19.13 5.08 3.62
N PRO A 110 19.94 5.28 4.69
CA PRO A 110 19.50 5.94 5.92
C PRO A 110 18.93 7.36 5.76
N GLN A 111 19.28 8.06 4.68
CA GLN A 111 18.79 9.41 4.39
C GLN A 111 17.33 9.47 3.91
N TYR A 112 16.74 8.34 3.53
CA TYR A 112 15.36 8.29 3.06
C TYR A 112 14.42 7.90 4.20
N THR A 113 13.32 8.63 4.32
CA THR A 113 12.28 8.41 5.33
C THR A 113 11.24 7.40 4.87
N MET A 114 11.18 7.16 3.57
CA MET A 114 10.32 6.17 2.92
C MET A 114 11.02 5.57 1.71
N ALA A 115 10.78 4.28 1.45
CA ALA A 115 11.06 3.68 0.17
C ALA A 115 9.79 3.11 -0.44
N VAL A 116 9.74 3.17 -1.77
CA VAL A 116 8.63 2.67 -2.57
C VAL A 116 9.19 1.77 -3.66
N THR A 117 8.55 0.61 -3.84
CA THR A 117 8.88 -0.28 -4.94
C THR A 117 7.62 -0.76 -5.64
N LYS A 118 7.76 -0.94 -6.95
CA LYS A 118 6.71 -1.47 -7.82
C LYS A 118 6.48 -2.95 -7.50
N HIS A 119 5.23 -3.38 -7.50
CA HIS A 119 4.90 -4.78 -7.43
C HIS A 119 5.37 -5.50 -8.72
N PRO A 120 6.16 -6.59 -8.64
CA PRO A 120 6.86 -7.17 -9.79
C PRO A 120 5.94 -7.83 -10.83
N GLN A 121 4.68 -8.11 -10.48
CA GLN A 121 3.70 -8.77 -11.36
C GLN A 121 2.82 -7.80 -12.17
N PHE A 122 2.95 -6.50 -11.95
CA PHE A 122 2.11 -5.53 -12.66
C PHE A 122 2.93 -4.72 -13.63
N ASP A 123 2.28 -4.23 -14.68
CA ASP A 123 2.90 -3.29 -15.58
C ASP A 123 2.82 -1.88 -15.01
N THR A 124 3.34 -0.94 -15.77
CA THR A 124 3.21 0.47 -15.47
C THR A 124 2.21 1.11 -16.44
N ARG A 125 1.46 2.10 -15.96
CA ARG A 125 0.38 2.75 -16.70
C ARG A 125 0.55 4.26 -16.68
N SER A 126 -0.03 4.94 -17.68
CA SER A 126 -0.20 6.39 -17.62
C SER A 126 -1.28 6.76 -16.60
N THR A 127 -1.27 8.01 -16.11
CA THR A 127 -2.32 8.51 -15.21
C THR A 127 -3.73 8.34 -15.79
N LEU A 128 -3.91 8.62 -17.09
CA LEU A 128 -5.19 8.42 -17.78
C LEU A 128 -5.59 6.94 -17.86
N GLY A 129 -4.62 6.07 -18.13
CA GLY A 129 -4.84 4.62 -18.14
C GLY A 129 -5.30 4.11 -16.77
N GLU A 130 -4.67 4.59 -15.70
CA GLU A 130 -5.01 4.18 -14.34
C GLU A 130 -6.41 4.69 -13.90
N ILE A 131 -6.80 5.89 -14.33
CA ILE A 131 -8.15 6.42 -14.08
C ILE A 131 -9.20 5.59 -14.82
N THR A 132 -8.95 5.29 -16.09
CA THR A 132 -9.85 4.48 -16.93
C THR A 132 -10.08 3.10 -16.32
N GLU A 133 -8.99 2.44 -15.91
CA GLU A 133 -9.02 1.12 -15.30
C GLU A 133 -9.69 1.13 -13.93
N THR A 134 -9.52 2.21 -13.16
CA THR A 134 -10.20 2.36 -11.87
C THR A 134 -11.71 2.49 -12.06
N ILE A 135 -12.17 3.29 -13.02
CA ILE A 135 -13.60 3.41 -13.36
C ILE A 135 -14.16 2.05 -13.78
N TYR A 136 -13.44 1.32 -14.65
CA TYR A 136 -13.86 -0.01 -15.10
C TYR A 136 -13.98 -1.00 -13.93
N HIS A 137 -12.99 -1.05 -13.04
CA HIS A 137 -13.04 -1.91 -11.86
C HIS A 137 -14.19 -1.55 -10.91
N MET A 138 -14.47 -0.26 -10.72
CA MET A 138 -15.55 0.19 -9.86
C MET A 138 -16.93 -0.18 -10.41
N ALA A 139 -17.11 -0.06 -11.74
CA ALA A 139 -18.33 -0.50 -12.42
C ALA A 139 -18.57 -1.99 -12.22
N ASN A 140 -17.53 -2.81 -12.44
CA ASN A 140 -17.60 -4.25 -12.22
C ASN A 140 -17.90 -4.65 -10.77
N ARG A 141 -17.45 -3.82 -9.81
CA ARG A 141 -17.71 -4.03 -8.36
C ARG A 141 -19.04 -3.45 -7.89
N LYS A 142 -19.83 -2.83 -8.78
CA LYS A 142 -21.13 -2.19 -8.46
C LYS A 142 -21.01 -1.20 -7.30
N MET A 143 -19.95 -0.40 -7.30
CA MET A 143 -19.75 0.62 -6.28
C MET A 143 -20.80 1.74 -6.38
N GLU A 144 -20.93 2.53 -5.32
CA GLU A 144 -21.88 3.64 -5.28
C GLU A 144 -21.52 4.76 -6.27
N ILE A 145 -22.53 5.45 -6.81
CA ILE A 145 -22.37 6.58 -7.75
C ILE A 145 -21.52 7.71 -7.16
N SER A 146 -21.58 7.89 -5.83
CA SER A 146 -20.76 8.83 -5.08
C SER A 146 -19.26 8.58 -5.30
N THR A 147 -18.82 7.31 -5.29
CA THR A 147 -17.43 6.94 -5.55
C THR A 147 -17.01 7.31 -6.98
N PHE A 148 -17.87 7.14 -7.99
CA PHE A 148 -17.54 7.55 -9.36
C PHE A 148 -17.37 9.08 -9.47
N SER A 149 -18.25 9.83 -8.79
CA SER A 149 -18.18 11.28 -8.74
C SER A 149 -16.88 11.77 -8.10
N ASP A 150 -16.42 11.09 -7.05
CA ASP A 150 -15.15 11.33 -6.39
C ASP A 150 -13.95 11.17 -7.36
N ILE A 151 -13.94 10.11 -8.16
CA ILE A 151 -12.89 9.88 -9.18
C ILE A 151 -12.89 10.97 -10.25
N ILE A 152 -14.06 11.33 -10.79
CA ILE A 152 -14.17 12.36 -11.83
C ILE A 152 -13.63 13.70 -11.30
N ARG A 153 -14.01 14.09 -10.08
CA ARG A 153 -13.52 15.32 -9.44
C ARG A 153 -12.02 15.32 -9.26
N GLN A 154 -11.43 14.18 -8.90
CA GLN A 154 -9.99 14.09 -8.76
C GLN A 154 -9.26 14.15 -10.10
N HIS A 155 -9.77 13.46 -11.11
CA HIS A 155 -9.25 13.58 -12.47
C HIS A 155 -9.24 15.05 -12.92
N ASP A 156 -10.36 15.76 -12.74
CA ASP A 156 -10.44 17.18 -13.07
C ASP A 156 -9.43 18.00 -12.28
N ARG A 157 -9.30 17.76 -10.97
CA ARG A 157 -8.33 18.46 -10.13
C ARG A 157 -6.88 18.22 -10.58
N ILE A 158 -6.53 16.99 -10.98
CA ILE A 158 -5.19 16.67 -11.50
C ILE A 158 -4.98 17.32 -12.86
N ARG A 159 -5.98 17.32 -13.74
CA ARG A 159 -5.90 18.02 -15.02
C ARG A 159 -5.69 19.53 -14.86
N THR A 160 -6.33 20.13 -13.85
CA THR A 160 -6.29 21.59 -13.62
C THR A 160 -5.06 22.04 -12.84
N TYR A 161 -4.64 21.28 -11.82
CA TYR A 161 -3.61 21.70 -10.85
C TYR A 161 -2.45 20.71 -10.71
N GLY A 162 -2.51 19.59 -11.42
CA GLY A 162 -1.48 18.57 -11.41
C GLY A 162 -0.43 18.90 -12.46
N ASP A 163 0.83 18.97 -12.02
CA ASP A 163 1.99 19.12 -12.89
C ASP A 163 2.37 17.75 -13.50
N TYR A 164 1.38 17.08 -14.09
CA TYR A 164 1.50 15.77 -14.72
C TYR A 164 1.22 15.93 -16.20
N ASN A 165 2.22 15.59 -17.01
CA ASN A 165 1.95 15.30 -18.39
C ASN A 165 1.08 14.03 -18.46
N MET A 166 -0.24 14.22 -18.51
CA MET A 166 -1.24 13.15 -18.66
C MET A 166 -1.01 12.31 -19.93
N SER A 167 -0.18 12.81 -20.86
CA SER A 167 0.32 12.06 -22.01
C SER A 167 1.64 11.34 -21.66
N GLN A 168 1.52 10.05 -21.32
CA GLN A 168 2.53 8.99 -21.51
C GLN A 168 3.91 9.07 -20.80
N THR A 169 4.32 10.19 -20.21
CA THR A 169 5.68 10.34 -19.63
C THR A 169 5.75 10.06 -18.14
N HIS A 170 4.63 10.10 -17.42
CA HIS A 170 4.55 9.69 -16.02
C HIS A 170 4.03 8.26 -15.93
N ILE A 171 4.97 7.33 -15.73
CA ILE A 171 4.76 5.88 -15.73
C ILE A 171 4.55 5.44 -14.27
N MET A 172 3.30 5.18 -13.89
CA MET A 172 2.91 4.82 -12.52
C MET A 172 2.77 3.30 -12.40
N PRO A 173 3.38 2.65 -11.39
CA PRO A 173 3.18 1.22 -11.20
C PRO A 173 1.83 0.92 -10.53
N ASP A 174 1.13 -0.12 -10.98
CA ASP A 174 -0.25 -0.43 -10.52
C ASP A 174 -0.36 -0.76 -9.02
N THR A 175 0.76 -1.03 -8.32
CA THR A 175 0.79 -1.39 -6.89
C THR A 175 2.16 -1.11 -6.27
N TYR A 176 2.17 -0.58 -5.03
CA TYR A 176 3.39 -0.35 -4.24
C TYR A 176 3.53 -1.29 -3.05
N PHE A 177 4.78 -1.71 -2.79
CA PHE A 177 5.23 -1.90 -1.41
C PHE A 177 5.77 -0.57 -0.87
N ILE A 178 5.36 -0.22 0.35
CA ILE A 178 5.79 1.00 1.02
C ILE A 178 6.54 0.61 2.27
N ILE A 179 7.71 1.20 2.45
CA ILE A 179 8.56 0.96 3.59
C ILE A 179 8.83 2.29 4.27
N TRP A 180 8.34 2.43 5.50
CA TRP A 180 8.61 3.57 6.37
C TRP A 180 9.79 3.22 7.26
N THR A 181 10.86 3.99 7.20
CA THR A 181 12.15 3.63 7.82
C THR A 181 12.53 4.52 8.98
N VAL A 182 12.18 5.80 8.92
CA VAL A 182 12.60 6.79 9.92
C VAL A 182 11.41 7.70 10.24
N PRO A 183 11.09 7.92 11.53
CA PRO A 183 10.06 8.89 11.88
C PRO A 183 10.57 10.29 11.51
N SER A 184 9.78 11.06 10.77
CA SER A 184 10.08 12.45 10.49
C SER A 184 8.80 13.28 10.44
N ASN A 185 8.93 14.57 10.72
CA ASN A 185 7.80 15.50 10.62
C ASN A 185 7.27 15.55 9.17
N ASP A 186 8.16 15.52 8.17
CA ASP A 186 7.76 15.49 6.77
C ASP A 186 7.00 14.21 6.41
N ALA A 187 7.40 13.05 6.96
CA ALA A 187 6.69 11.79 6.79
C ALA A 187 5.27 11.85 7.38
N PHE A 188 5.13 12.47 8.55
CA PHE A 188 3.84 12.68 9.19
C PHE A 188 2.94 13.60 8.34
N VAL A 189 3.45 14.75 7.90
CA VAL A 189 2.72 15.72 7.07
C VAL A 189 2.31 15.08 5.74
N PHE A 190 3.23 14.40 5.07
CA PHE A 190 2.96 13.65 3.84
C PHE A 190 1.86 12.61 4.05
N SER A 191 1.96 11.78 5.09
CA SER A 191 0.95 10.76 5.42
C SER A 191 -0.42 11.38 5.69
N GLN A 192 -0.47 12.54 6.35
CA GLN A 192 -1.71 13.24 6.63
C GLN A 192 -2.37 13.77 5.35
N GLN A 193 -1.60 14.44 4.49
CA GLN A 193 -2.10 14.94 3.21
C GLN A 193 -2.56 13.78 2.32
N TRP A 194 -1.78 12.71 2.25
CA TRP A 194 -2.11 11.54 1.45
C TRP A 194 -3.40 10.84 1.95
N THR A 195 -3.55 10.66 3.26
CA THR A 195 -4.79 10.13 3.86
C THR A 195 -6.00 10.99 3.46
N ASN A 196 -5.86 12.32 3.49
CA ASN A 196 -6.95 13.24 3.17
C ASN A 196 -7.37 13.14 1.70
N GLU A 197 -6.42 12.99 0.78
CA GLU A 197 -6.72 12.78 -0.64
C GLU A 197 -7.46 11.46 -0.88
N VAL A 198 -6.97 10.36 -0.30
CA VAL A 198 -7.63 9.05 -0.37
C VAL A 198 -9.05 9.11 0.19
N ALA A 199 -9.24 9.77 1.35
CA ALA A 199 -10.55 9.91 1.98
C ALA A 199 -11.55 10.68 1.08
N ARG A 200 -11.07 11.70 0.37
CA ARG A 200 -11.90 12.60 -0.44
C ARG A 200 -12.26 12.03 -1.81
N TYR A 201 -11.34 11.32 -2.45
CA TYR A 201 -11.47 11.01 -3.88
C TYR A 201 -11.51 9.53 -4.22
N SER A 202 -11.23 8.65 -3.26
CA SER A 202 -11.28 7.19 -3.43
C SER A 202 -10.47 6.60 -4.58
N MET A 203 -9.66 7.39 -5.28
CA MET A 203 -8.82 6.84 -6.34
C MET A 203 -7.66 6.04 -5.74
N ARG A 204 -7.05 5.29 -6.62
CA ARG A 204 -5.77 4.60 -6.49
C ARG A 204 -4.76 5.41 -5.68
N GLU A 205 -4.13 4.78 -4.71
CA GLU A 205 -3.14 5.41 -3.85
C GLU A 205 -1.93 5.94 -4.63
N GLN A 206 -1.65 5.36 -5.79
CA GLN A 206 -0.58 5.70 -6.72
C GLN A 206 -0.68 7.15 -7.15
N ILE A 207 -1.87 7.53 -7.63
CA ILE A 207 -2.12 8.85 -8.19
C ILE A 207 -2.03 9.90 -7.08
N ASN A 208 -2.55 9.55 -5.92
CA ASN A 208 -2.46 10.37 -4.72
C ASN A 208 -1.02 10.52 -4.22
N PHE A 209 -0.23 9.44 -4.27
CA PHE A 209 1.16 9.39 -3.80
C PHE A 209 2.01 10.43 -4.51
N ASP A 210 2.09 10.34 -5.84
CA ASP A 210 2.96 11.23 -6.61
C ASP A 210 2.52 12.67 -6.45
N PHE A 211 1.20 12.90 -6.45
CA PHE A 211 0.61 14.23 -6.33
C PHE A 211 1.02 14.91 -5.02
N ILE A 212 1.00 14.16 -3.92
CA ILE A 212 1.43 14.67 -2.61
C ILE A 212 2.96 14.72 -2.52
N ALA A 213 3.69 13.76 -3.12
CA ALA A 213 5.14 13.69 -3.05
C ALA A 213 5.79 14.96 -3.63
N LYS A 214 5.26 15.50 -4.73
CA LYS A 214 5.72 16.77 -5.31
C LYS A 214 5.41 18.01 -4.47
N ARG A 215 4.45 17.93 -3.55
CA ARG A 215 3.94 19.06 -2.74
C ARG A 215 4.48 19.06 -1.31
N THR A 216 5.30 18.07 -0.98
CA THR A 216 5.91 17.91 0.35
C THR A 216 7.41 17.77 0.17
N ASN A 217 8.16 18.11 1.21
CA ASN A 217 9.61 17.91 1.23
C ASN A 217 10.00 16.49 1.65
N MET A 218 9.10 15.52 1.41
CA MET A 218 9.30 14.14 1.84
C MET A 218 10.40 13.49 1.01
N ASN A 219 11.49 13.07 1.65
CA ASN A 219 12.58 12.37 1.00
C ASN A 219 12.27 10.88 0.88
N PHE A 220 12.03 10.41 -0.34
CA PHE A 220 11.76 9.00 -0.59
C PHE A 220 12.67 8.41 -1.67
N GLN A 221 12.82 7.09 -1.61
CA GLN A 221 13.60 6.32 -2.57
C GLN A 221 12.69 5.43 -3.40
N TRP A 222 12.80 5.52 -4.73
CA TRP A 222 12.35 4.45 -5.61
C TRP A 222 13.37 3.32 -5.62
N LEU A 223 12.93 2.10 -5.34
CA LEU A 223 13.75 0.91 -5.52
C LEU A 223 13.46 0.34 -6.92
N ASP A 224 14.41 0.49 -7.85
CA ASP A 224 14.30 0.00 -9.22
C ASP A 224 14.12 -1.53 -9.26
N THR A 225 13.07 -1.98 -9.93
CA THR A 225 12.75 -3.39 -10.11
C THR A 225 13.56 -4.06 -11.24
N MET A 226 14.56 -3.37 -11.81
CA MET A 226 15.28 -3.77 -13.04
C MET A 226 16.64 -4.46 -12.78
N SER A 227 17.13 -4.49 -11.56
CA SER A 227 18.21 -5.40 -11.17
C SER A 227 17.54 -6.63 -10.56
N PRO A 228 17.93 -7.88 -10.91
CA PRO A 228 17.38 -9.04 -10.23
C PRO A 228 17.65 -8.81 -8.75
N PHE A 229 16.57 -8.66 -7.99
CA PHE A 229 16.62 -8.64 -6.54
C PHE A 229 17.65 -9.71 -6.13
N THR A 230 18.72 -9.32 -5.42
CA THR A 230 19.69 -10.28 -4.86
C THR A 230 19.04 -11.23 -3.84
N CYS A 231 17.75 -11.04 -3.59
CA CYS A 231 16.80 -11.95 -2.99
C CYS A 231 15.99 -12.59 -4.15
N GLU A 232 16.38 -13.80 -4.61
CA GLU A 232 15.93 -14.43 -5.86
C GLU A 232 14.39 -14.51 -6.02
N PHE A 233 13.80 -13.57 -6.76
CA PHE A 233 12.44 -13.72 -7.30
C PHE A 233 12.46 -14.65 -8.52
N LYS A 234 12.50 -15.97 -8.29
CA LYS A 234 12.13 -16.93 -9.34
C LYS A 234 10.60 -16.92 -9.48
N GLN A 235 10.10 -16.19 -10.47
CA GLN A 235 8.73 -16.33 -10.95
C GLN A 235 8.48 -17.80 -11.26
N GLN A 236 7.62 -18.44 -10.47
CA GLN A 236 7.00 -19.70 -10.85
C GLN A 236 5.51 -19.44 -11.06
N PRO A 237 4.88 -20.15 -12.01
CA PRO A 237 3.48 -19.96 -12.34
C PRO A 237 2.63 -20.09 -11.08
N ILE A 238 1.71 -19.14 -10.93
CA ILE A 238 0.70 -19.16 -9.87
C ILE A 238 -0.11 -20.42 -10.08
N SER A 239 0.06 -21.41 -9.20
CA SER A 239 -0.83 -22.56 -9.15
C SER A 239 -2.17 -22.10 -8.59
N TYR A 240 -3.17 -22.05 -9.48
CA TYR A 240 -4.57 -22.04 -9.06
C TYR A 240 -4.80 -23.32 -8.25
N CYS A 241 -5.11 -23.19 -6.96
CA CYS A 241 -5.67 -24.30 -6.21
C CYS A 241 -7.10 -24.51 -6.70
N ILE A 242 -7.38 -25.71 -7.22
CA ILE A 242 -8.73 -26.20 -7.53
C ILE A 242 -9.51 -26.33 -6.23
#